data_AF-A0A6P0XMK2-F1
#
_entry.id   AF-A0A6P0XMK2-F1
#
_cell.length_a   1.000
_cell.length_b   1.000
_cell.length_c   1.000
_cell.angle_alpha   90.00
_cell.angle_beta   90.00
_cell.angle_gamma   90.00
#
_symmetry.space_group_name_H-M   'P 1'
#
loop_
_entity.id
_entity.type
_entity.pdbx_description
1 polymer ?
#
loop_
_entity_poly.entity_id
_entity_poly.type
_entity_poly.pdbx_seq_one_letter_code
_entity_poly.pdbx_strand_id
1 'polypeptide(L)' 'LSLKMPLLSDSSCQVFKNYQVGQALGAPLPGQFVLDKQGRLSYKHLFSFIDHNASIEDLLEVLDNYIVE' A
#
# COMPACT_ATOMS: atom_id res chain seq x y z
N LEU A 1 -7.73 -13.58 -13.73
CA LEU A 1 -7.80 -12.77 -12.50
C LEU A 1 -9.04 -11.87 -12.44
N SER A 2 -9.64 -11.46 -13.58
CA SER A 2 -10.93 -10.74 -13.61
C SER A 2 -11.04 -9.56 -12.63
N LEU A 3 -9.94 -8.84 -12.43
CA LEU A 3 -9.85 -7.71 -11.52
C LEU A 3 -10.47 -6.47 -12.16
N LYS A 4 -11.14 -5.64 -11.36
CA LYS A 4 -11.68 -4.34 -11.79
C LYS A 4 -10.65 -3.21 -11.76
N MET A 5 -9.42 -3.52 -11.35
CA MET A 5 -8.32 -2.57 -11.15
C MET A 5 -7.05 -3.10 -11.80
N PRO A 6 -6.10 -2.22 -12.18
CA PRO A 6 -4.83 -2.65 -12.76
C PRO A 6 -4.03 -3.49 -11.78
N LEU A 7 -3.39 -4.53 -12.30
CA LEU A 7 -2.35 -5.28 -11.61
C LEU A 7 -1.02 -4.96 -12.27
N LEU A 8 -0.11 -4.36 -11.51
CA LEU A 8 1.22 -3.98 -11.98
C LEU A 8 2.24 -5.07 -11.58
N SER A 9 3.28 -5.24 -12.40
CA SER A 9 4.37 -6.17 -12.14
C SER A 9 5.69 -5.39 -12.07
N ASP A 10 6.43 -5.58 -10.97
CA ASP A 10 7.80 -5.11 -10.81
C ASP A 10 8.70 -6.30 -10.47
N SER A 11 9.22 -6.96 -11.50
CA SER A 11 10.11 -8.11 -11.35
C SER A 11 11.48 -7.74 -10.76
N SER A 12 11.88 -6.46 -10.78
CA SER A 12 13.14 -5.97 -10.20
C SER A 12 13.06 -5.74 -8.69
N CYS A 13 11.85 -5.78 -8.13
CA CYS A 13 11.53 -5.42 -6.75
C CYS A 13 11.92 -3.98 -6.36
N GLN A 14 12.19 -3.09 -7.32
CA GLN A 14 12.65 -1.73 -7.04
C GLN A 14 11.57 -0.86 -6.39
N VAL A 15 10.30 -0.98 -6.81
CA VAL A 15 9.17 -0.26 -6.22
C VAL A 15 9.03 -0.66 -4.75
N PHE A 16 9.04 -1.96 -4.46
CA PHE A 16 8.94 -2.48 -3.09
C PHE A 16 10.07 -1.96 -2.18
N LYS A 17 11.32 -1.91 -2.70
CA LYS A 17 12.46 -1.32 -2.00
C LYS A 17 12.28 0.18 -1.75
N ASN A 18 11.83 0.94 -2.75
CA ASN A 18 11.62 2.38 -2.64
C ASN A 18 10.53 2.72 -1.60
N TYR A 19 9.47 1.90 -1.54
CA TYR A 19 8.40 2.02 -0.54
C TYR A 19 8.75 1.42 0.82
N GLN A 20 9.93 0.78 0.92
CA GLN A 20 10.47 0.18 2.13
C GLN A 20 9.50 -0.84 2.75
N VAL A 21 8.87 -1.67 1.92
CA VAL A 21 8.17 -2.84 2.45
C VAL A 21 9.21 -3.85 2.93
N GLY A 22 8.91 -4.56 4.02
CA GLY A 22 9.78 -5.63 4.51
C GLY A 22 9.88 -6.79 3.51
N GLN A 23 10.66 -7.82 3.85
CA GLN A 23 10.79 -9.02 3.01
C GLN A 23 10.80 -10.29 3.84
N ALA A 24 10.29 -11.38 3.26
CA ALA A 24 10.39 -12.72 3.79
C ALA A 24 10.70 -13.70 2.66
N LEU A 25 11.69 -14.58 2.88
CA LEU A 25 12.11 -15.60 1.90
C LEU A 25 12.46 -15.02 0.51
N GLY A 26 12.96 -13.78 0.46
CA GLY A 26 13.34 -13.10 -0.77
C GLY A 26 12.18 -12.42 -1.54
N ALA A 27 10.95 -12.49 -1.03
CA ALA A 27 9.79 -11.79 -1.58
C ALA A 27 9.39 -10.59 -0.69
N PRO A 28 8.83 -9.51 -1.28
CA PRO A 28 8.32 -8.38 -0.51
C PRO A 28 7.12 -8.79 0.35
N LEU A 29 7.06 -8.25 1.56
CA LEU A 29 5.91 -8.36 2.45
C LEU A 29 4.79 -7.41 2.00
N PRO A 30 3.54 -7.65 2.43
CA PRO A 30 2.44 -6.73 2.18
C PRO A 30 2.71 -5.31 2.68
N GLY A 31 2.23 -4.33 1.93
CA GLY A 31 2.18 -2.93 2.32
C GLY A 31 1.04 -2.24 1.59
N GLN A 32 0.31 -1.39 2.30
CA GLN A 32 -0.80 -0.61 1.76
C GLN A 32 -0.49 0.87 1.96
N PHE A 33 -0.65 1.64 0.90
CA PHE A 33 -0.28 3.05 0.87
C PHE A 33 -1.41 3.85 0.24
N VAL A 34 -1.70 5.03 0.79
CA VAL A 34 -2.57 6.02 0.16
C VAL A 34 -1.74 7.25 -0.18
N LEU A 35 -1.85 7.70 -1.42
CA LEU A 35 -1.20 8.91 -1.91
C LEU A 35 -2.26 9.96 -2.22
N ASP A 36 -1.96 11.23 -1.97
CA ASP A 36 -2.80 12.33 -2.43
C ASP A 36 -2.62 12.63 -3.93
N LYS A 37 -3.38 13.61 -4.44
CA LYS A 37 -3.33 14.01 -5.85
C LYS A 37 -1.99 14.63 -6.27
N GLN A 38 -1.18 15.09 -5.32
CA GLN A 38 0.16 15.62 -5.55
C GLN A 38 1.24 14.51 -5.45
N GLY A 39 0.84 13.27 -5.15
CA GLY A 39 1.73 12.13 -5.00
C GLY A 39 2.43 12.06 -3.64
N ARG A 40 1.96 12.81 -2.64
CA ARG A 40 2.50 12.74 -1.27
C ARG A 40 1.89 11.56 -0.53
N LEU A 41 2.67 10.95 0.35
CA LEU A 41 2.23 9.82 1.16
C LEU A 41 1.29 10.28 2.29
N SER A 42 0.01 9.95 2.17
CA SER A 42 -1.03 10.30 3.14
C SER A 42 -1.25 9.22 4.20
N TYR A 43 -1.00 7.96 3.84
CA TYR A 43 -1.10 6.82 4.76
C TYR A 43 -0.17 5.69 4.34
N LYS A 44 0.35 4.97 5.34
CA LYS A 44 1.23 3.81 5.17
C LYS A 44 0.92 2.75 6.23
N HIS A 45 0.55 1.57 5.77
CA HIS A 45 0.50 0.35 6.56
C HIS A 45 1.57 -0.63 6.07
N LEU A 46 2.40 -1.11 6.98
CA LEU A 46 3.35 -2.18 6.70
C LEU A 46 2.93 -3.43 7.46
N PHE A 47 3.13 -4.57 6.84
CA PHE A 47 2.94 -5.86 7.49
C PHE A 47 3.63 -5.94 8.85
N SER A 48 2.90 -6.47 9.83
CA SER A 48 3.45 -7.03 11.06
C SER A 48 2.80 -8.40 11.34
N PHE A 49 3.41 -9.20 12.21
CA PHE A 49 2.82 -10.49 12.63
C PHE A 49 1.53 -10.33 13.46
N ILE A 50 1.29 -9.14 14.00
CA ILE A 50 0.09 -8.85 14.81
C ILE A 50 -1.01 -8.31 13.89
N ASP A 51 -0.64 -7.43 12.97
CA ASP A 51 -1.54 -6.78 12.03
C ASP A 51 -0.96 -6.83 10.61
N HIS A 52 -1.54 -7.70 9.78
CA HIS A 52 -0.97 -8.12 8.51
C HIS A 52 -1.33 -7.16 7.39
N ASN A 53 -2.54 -6.61 7.42
CA ASN A 53 -3.08 -5.68 6.42
C ASN A 53 -4.06 -4.73 7.10
N ALA A 54 -4.03 -3.45 6.72
CA ALA A 54 -5.06 -2.49 7.05
C ALA A 54 -6.40 -2.97 6.49
N SER A 55 -7.48 -2.67 7.21
CA SER A 55 -8.82 -2.95 6.74
C SER A 55 -9.20 -2.04 5.56
N ILE A 56 -10.27 -2.38 4.83
CA ILE A 56 -10.75 -1.52 3.75
C ILE A 56 -11.28 -0.22 4.35
N GLU A 57 -11.93 -0.32 5.51
CA GLU A 57 -12.49 0.78 6.27
C GLU A 57 -11.40 1.80 6.66
N ASP A 58 -10.26 1.34 7.18
CA ASP A 58 -9.12 2.22 7.52
C ASP A 58 -8.62 2.98 6.28
N LEU A 59 -8.53 2.29 5.13
CA LEU A 59 -8.08 2.90 3.88
C LEU A 59 -9.08 3.92 3.33
N LEU A 60 -10.38 3.66 3.46
CA LEU A 60 -11.44 4.57 3.02
C LEU A 60 -11.54 5.79 3.93
N GLU A 61 -11.37 5.64 5.24
CA GLU A 61 -11.36 6.75 6.21
C GLU A 61 -10.24 7.76 5.89
N VAL A 62 -9.07 7.27 5.47
CA VAL A 62 -7.99 8.15 4.98
C VAL A 62 -8.46 8.96 3.77
N LEU A 63 -9.22 8.39 2.85
CA LEU A 63 -9.71 9.13 1.68
C LEU A 63 -10.75 10.18 2.06
N ASP A 64 -11.70 9.83 2.93
CA ASP A 64 -12.77 10.74 3.38
C ASP A 64 -12.19 11.98 4.06
N ASN A 65 -11.13 11.82 4.86
CA ASN A 65 -10.44 12.93 5.53
C ASN A 65 -9.73 13.90 4.57
N TYR A 66 -9.43 13.50 3.33
CA TYR A 66 -8.75 14.33 2.31
C TYR A 66 -9.71 14.90 1.24
N ILE A 67 -10.97 14.48 1.22
CA ILE A 67 -11.99 15.02 0.29
C ILE A 67 -12.56 16.36 0.79
N VAL A 68 -12.29 16.75 2.04
CA VAL A 68 -12.82 17.97 2.69
C VAL A 68 -11.93 19.22 2.50
N GLU A 69 -10.85 19.15 1.71
CA GLU A 69 -10.04 20.34 1.31
C GLU A 69 -10.37 20.87 -0.09
#